data_AF-A0A348UX79-F1
#
_entry.id   AF-A0A348UX79-F1
#
_cell.length_a   1.000
_cell.length_b   1.000
_cell.length_c   1.000
_cell.angle_alpha   90.00
_cell.angle_beta   90.00
_cell.angle_gamma   90.00
#
_symmetry.space_group_name_H-M   'P 1'
#
loop_
_entity.id
_entity.type
_entity.pdbx_description
1 polymer ?
#
loop_
_entity_poly.entity_id
_entity_poly.type
_entity_poly.pdbx_seq_one_letter_code
_entity_poly.pdbx_strand_id
1 'polypeptide(L)' 'MKDWKKTSVGPETSIKETMAVIDKSALQIALVVDPDDKLLGTVTDGDIRRGILKGISLDEPVKRIFYVSPLTA' A
#
# COMPACT_ATOMS: atom_id res chain seq x y z
N MET A 1 1.52 18.81 12.13
CA MET A 1 1.89 18.19 10.84
C MET A 1 1.59 16.70 10.97
N LYS A 2 0.70 16.13 10.14
CA LYS A 2 0.45 14.67 10.18
C LYS A 2 1.73 13.99 9.69
N ASP A 3 2.25 13.06 10.50
CA ASP A 3 3.46 12.31 10.21
C ASP A 3 3.14 11.25 9.16
N TRP A 4 3.22 11.64 7.88
CA TRP A 4 2.88 10.79 6.73
C TRP A 4 3.74 9.52 6.68
N LYS A 5 4.93 9.53 7.30
CA LYS A 5 5.78 8.35 7.44
C LYS A 5 5.12 7.22 8.25
N LYS A 6 4.14 7.55 9.09
CA LYS A 6 3.33 6.53 9.79
C LYS A 6 2.37 5.77 8.87
N THR A 7 2.16 6.28 7.67
CA THR A 7 1.30 5.68 6.66
C THR A 7 2.09 5.19 5.45
N SER A 8 3.43 5.13 5.53
CA SER A 8 4.28 4.65 4.45
C SER A 8 4.79 3.23 4.69
N VAL A 9 4.90 2.45 3.62
CA VAL A 9 5.44 1.09 3.57
C VAL A 9 6.44 0.95 2.43
N GLY A 10 7.31 -0.06 2.49
CA GLY A 10 8.19 -0.40 1.38
C GLY A 10 7.49 -1.30 0.35
N PRO A 11 8.00 -1.40 -0.89
CA PRO A 11 7.41 -2.24 -1.93
C PRO A 11 7.45 -3.75 -1.61
N GLU A 12 8.39 -4.17 -0.75
CA GLU A 12 8.52 -5.55 -0.27
C GLU A 12 7.73 -5.84 1.00
N THR A 13 7.13 -4.82 1.64
CA THR A 13 6.26 -5.02 2.80
C THR A 13 5.08 -5.91 2.42
N SER A 14 4.73 -6.86 3.28
CA SER A 14 3.64 -7.79 2.98
C SER A 14 2.30 -7.05 2.87
N ILE A 15 1.36 -7.62 2.11
CA ILE A 15 -0.01 -7.09 2.04
C ILE A 15 -0.65 -7.06 3.43
N LYS A 16 -0.40 -8.08 4.26
CA LYS A 16 -0.88 -8.17 5.64
C LYS A 16 -0.37 -7.02 6.52
N GLU A 17 0.92 -6.70 6.46
CA GLU A 17 1.50 -5.57 7.22
C GLU A 17 0.97 -4.24 6.69
N THR A 18 0.82 -4.12 5.36
CA THR A 18 0.23 -2.94 4.74
C THR A 18 -1.20 -2.72 5.22
N MET A 19 -2.02 -3.78 5.34
CA MET A 19 -3.36 -3.70 5.94
C MET A 19 -3.31 -3.14 7.37
N ALA A 20 -2.36 -3.59 8.19
CA ALA A 20 -2.22 -3.09 9.56
C ALA A 20 -1.81 -1.61 9.61
N VAL A 21 -1.04 -1.13 8.62
CA VAL A 21 -0.71 0.30 8.48
C VAL A 21 -1.94 1.11 8.08
N ILE A 22 -2.75 0.61 7.14
CA ILE A 22 -4.01 1.25 6.71
C ILE A 22 -5.00 1.33 7.87
N ASP A 23 -5.19 0.24 8.62
CA ASP A 23 -6.11 0.17 9.77
C ASP A 23 -5.74 1.16 10.89
N LYS A 24 -4.43 1.32 11.17
CA LYS A 24 -3.92 2.28 12.15
C LYS A 24 -3.93 3.73 11.63
N SER A 25 -4.06 3.91 10.32
CA SER A 25 -4.01 5.19 9.64
C SER A 25 -5.40 5.82 9.58
N ALA A 26 -5.54 7.05 10.06
CA ALA A 26 -6.76 7.84 9.87
C ALA A 26 -7.04 8.22 8.40
N LEU A 27 -6.14 7.89 7.46
CA LEU A 27 -6.21 8.28 6.05
C LEU A 27 -6.73 7.15 5.13
N GLN A 28 -6.90 5.92 5.65
CA GLN A 28 -7.39 4.76 4.87
C GLN A 28 -6.56 4.48 3.60
N ILE A 29 -5.28 4.86 3.63
CA ILE A 29 -4.34 4.71 2.51
C ILE A 29 -2.95 4.45 3.08
N ALA A 30 -2.18 3.62 2.37
CA ALA A 30 -0.74 3.46 2.56
C ALA A 30 0.03 4.01 1.36
N LEU A 31 1.09 4.76 1.64
CA LEU A 31 2.04 5.27 0.65
C LEU A 31 3.12 4.23 0.46
N VAL A 32 3.39 3.81 -0.77
CA VAL A 32 4.51 2.91 -1.05
C VAL A 32 5.70 3.75 -1.48
N VAL A 33 6.79 3.67 -0.72
CA VAL A 33 8.01 4.46 -0.96
C VAL A 33 9.22 3.56 -1.16
N ASP A 34 10.19 4.04 -1.93
CA ASP A 34 11.51 3.39 -2.03
C ASP A 34 12.42 3.79 -0.83
N PRO A 35 13.64 3.22 -0.72
CA PRO A 35 14.58 3.56 0.35
C PRO A 35 15.02 5.04 0.41
N ASP A 36 14.85 5.79 -0.67
CA ASP A 36 15.18 7.22 -0.77
C ASP A 36 13.95 8.11 -0.49
N ASP A 37 12.91 7.57 0.15
CA ASP A 37 11.62 8.22 0.46
C ASP A 37 10.85 8.69 -0.80
N LYS A 38 11.14 8.15 -1.98
CA LYS A 38 10.42 8.50 -3.22
C LYS A 38 9.12 7.70 -3.31
N LEU A 39 8.01 8.39 -3.56
CA LEU A 39 6.70 7.77 -3.76
C LEU A 39 6.67 6.91 -5.03
N LEU A 40 6.42 5.61 -4.85
CA LEU A 40 6.25 4.62 -5.92
C LEU A 40 4.77 4.40 -6.28
N GLY A 41 3.87 4.58 -5.32
CA GLY A 41 2.44 4.36 -5.51
C GLY A 41 1.65 4.44 -4.21
N THR A 42 0.36 4.11 -4.29
CA THR A 42 -0.53 4.06 -3.13
C THR A 42 -1.33 2.77 -3.09
N VAL A 43 -1.78 2.40 -1.88
CA VAL A 43 -2.56 1.20 -1.64
C VAL A 43 -3.74 1.55 -0.75
N THR A 44 -4.91 1.08 -1.14
CA THR A 44 -6.17 1.19 -0.38
C THR A 44 -6.73 -0.21 -0.08
N ASP A 45 -7.72 -0.30 0.82
CA ASP A 45 -8.49 -1.53 1.03
C ASP A 45 -9.10 -2.08 -0.27
N GLY A 46 -9.42 -1.19 -1.22
CA GLY A 46 -9.91 -1.56 -2.54
C GLY A 46 -8.88 -2.36 -3.33
N ASP A 47 -7.61 -1.96 -3.31
CA ASP A 47 -6.51 -2.64 -4.00
C ASP A 47 -6.23 -3.99 -3.37
N ILE A 48 -6.22 -4.04 -2.04
CA ILE A 48 -6.03 -5.26 -1.26
C ILE A 48 -7.14 -6.26 -1.55
N ARG A 49 -8.41 -5.82 -1.46
CA ARG A 49 -9.57 -6.65 -1.80
C ARG A 49 -9.50 -7.14 -3.25
N ARG A 50 -9.16 -6.28 -4.20
CA ARG A 50 -8.98 -6.68 -5.61
C ARG A 50 -7.85 -7.68 -5.80
N GLY A 51 -6.75 -7.56 -5.06
CA GLY A 51 -5.63 -8.51 -5.07
C GLY A 51 -6.02 -9.89 -4.54
N ILE A 52 -6.70 -9.93 -3.40
CA ILE A 52 -7.21 -11.19 -2.80
C ILE A 52 -8.16 -11.90 -3.77
N LEU A 53 -9.08 -11.15 -4.42
CA LEU A 53 -10.00 -11.71 -5.43
C LEU A 53 -9.28 -12.28 -6.67
N LYS A 54 -8.04 -11.85 -6.92
CA LYS A 54 -7.17 -12.39 -7.98
C LYS A 54 -6.27 -13.55 -7.51
N GLY A 55 -6.42 -13.99 -6.26
CA GLY A 55 -5.65 -15.10 -5.69
C GLY A 55 -4.25 -14.72 -5.17
N ILE A 56 -3.97 -13.42 -4.98
CA ILE A 56 -2.72 -12.95 -4.38
C ILE A 56 -2.77 -13.22 -2.87
N SER A 57 -1.74 -13.87 -2.34
CA SER A 57 -1.66 -14.18 -0.90
C SER A 57 -1.40 -12.92 -0.06
N LEU A 58 -1.88 -12.90 1.18
CA LEU A 58 -1.61 -11.79 2.12
C LEU A 58 -0.13 -11.68 2.53
N ASP A 59 0.62 -12.78 2.38
CA ASP A 59 2.05 -12.82 2.65
C ASP A 59 2.89 -12.34 1.45
N GLU A 60 2.27 -12.12 0.29
CA GLU A 60 2.98 -11.55 -0.87
C GLU A 60 3.31 -10.06 -0.67
N PRO A 61 4.37 -9.56 -1.32
CA PRO A 61 4.74 -8.15 -1.34
C PRO A 61 3.64 -7.23 -1.88
N VAL A 62 3.51 -6.04 -1.29
CA VAL A 62 2.52 -5.02 -1.69
C VAL A 62 2.72 -4.51 -3.13
N LYS A 63 3.93 -4.61 -3.70
CA LYS A 63 4.19 -4.34 -5.13
C LYS A 63 3.38 -5.18 -6.11
N ARG A 64 2.76 -6.26 -5.66
CA ARG A 64 1.87 -7.08 -6.47
C ARG A 64 0.49 -6.44 -6.69
N ILE A 65 0.11 -5.48 -5.84
CA ILE A 65 -1.24 -4.92 -5.79
C ILE A 65 -1.32 -3.40 -5.96
N PHE A 66 -0.22 -2.64 -5.77
CA PHE A 66 -0.23 -1.20 -6.02
C PHE A 66 -0.05 -0.89 -7.51
N TYR A 67 -0.78 0.11 -8.00
CA TYR A 67 -0.64 0.59 -9.37
C TYR A 67 0.41 1.72 -9.44
N VAL A 68 1.37 1.56 -10.34
CA VAL A 68 2.40 2.58 -10.63
C VAL A 68 1.87 3.68 -11.59
N SER A 69 0.69 3.46 -12.19
CA SER A 69 0.03 4.43 -13.05
C SER A 69 -1.26 4.90 -12.39
N PRO A 70 -1.38 6.17 -11.97
CA PRO A 70 -2.63 6.69 -11.43
C PRO A 70 -3.74 6.59 -12.48
N LEU A 71 -4.94 6.22 -12.03
CA LEU A 71 -6.14 6.38 -12.86
C LEU A 71 -6.42 7.88 -12.95
N THR A 72 -6.11 8.49 -14.10
CA THR A 72 -6.51 9.86 -14.42
C THR A 72 -7.94 9.85 -14.95
N ALA A 73 -8.79 10.73 -14.44
CA ALA A 73 -10.12 10.98 -14.98
C ALA A 73 -10.06 11.74 -16.32
#